data_AF-A0A537P9A9-F1
#
_entry.id   AF-A0A537P9A9-F1
#
_cell.length_a   1.000
_cell.length_b   1.000
_cell.length_c   1.000
_cell.angle_alpha   90.00
_cell.angle_beta   90.00
_cell.angle_gamma   90.00
#
_symmetry.space_group_name_H-M   'P 1'
#
loop_
_entity.id
_entity.type
_entity.pdbx_description
1 polymer ?
#
loop_
_entity_poly.entity_id
_entity_poly.type
_entity_poly.pdbx_seq_one_letter_code
_entity_poly.pdbx_strand_id
1 'polypeptide(L)'
;MGVLIVMKDGLGTLEWAVVLPAVSAFCYALAQLHGRHIGATESASTMSVYINVMFFLLSGLAGLIIGNGDFAQWSHPSLTFLLRAWTWPQGNDLLLMLGCGVAATIGIYCLGQGYRMAEANLAAIFEYTALPWAILWGFLFFSQLPGLSTLAGVGLVVFAGVVIAFRERPRRAPLRGNEA
;
A
#
# COMPACT_ATOMS: atom_id res chain seq x y z
N MET A 1 -0.98 -0.08 19.32
CA MET A 1 0.30 -0.16 20.06
C MET A 1 1.51 -0.15 19.14
N GLY A 2 1.63 -1.04 18.14
CA GLY A 2 2.77 -1.06 17.21
C GLY A 2 2.96 0.23 16.38
N VAL A 3 1.87 0.82 15.89
CA VAL A 3 1.89 2.12 15.18
C VAL A 3 2.41 3.25 16.07
N LEU A 4 2.06 3.26 17.37
CA LEU A 4 2.52 4.29 18.31
C LEU A 4 4.02 4.19 18.60
N ILE A 5 4.61 2.99 18.52
CA ILE A 5 6.05 2.78 18.72
C ILE A 5 6.83 3.26 17.49
N VAL A 6 6.34 2.99 16.27
CA VAL A 6 6.95 3.48 15.02
C VAL A 6 6.84 4.99 14.88
N MET A 7 5.73 5.59 15.33
CA MET A 7 5.56 7.05 15.31
C MET A 7 6.44 7.77 16.34
N LYS A 8 6.93 7.11 17.39
CA LYS A 8 7.72 7.75 18.44
C LYS A 8 9.03 8.34 17.93
N ASP A 9 9.66 7.69 16.95
CA ASP A 9 10.93 8.14 16.36
C ASP A 9 10.72 9.22 15.27
N GLY A 10 9.49 9.41 14.78
CA GLY A 10 9.14 10.38 13.71
C GLY A 10 8.43 11.66 14.18
N LEU A 11 8.05 11.75 15.46
CA LEU A 11 7.35 12.91 16.05
C LEU A 11 8.28 14.04 16.52
N GLY A 12 9.58 13.96 16.21
CA GLY A 12 10.59 14.94 16.62
C GLY A 12 10.32 16.37 16.13
N THR A 13 9.48 16.54 15.13
CA THR A 13 8.99 17.84 14.66
C THR A 13 7.52 17.72 14.28
N LEU A 14 6.63 18.18 15.16
CA LEU A 14 5.20 18.41 14.86
C LEU A 14 5.08 19.60 13.90
N GLU A 15 5.59 19.42 12.68
CA GLU A 15 5.50 20.38 11.59
C GLU A 15 4.22 20.15 10.78
N TRP A 16 3.75 21.19 10.09
CA TRP A 16 2.51 21.16 9.30
C TRP A 16 2.52 20.08 8.22
N ALA A 17 3.68 19.56 7.85
CA ALA A 17 3.84 18.45 6.90
C ALA A 17 3.14 17.16 7.35
N VAL A 18 2.98 16.91 8.66
CA VAL A 18 2.32 15.68 9.17
C VAL A 18 0.80 15.68 8.91
N VAL A 19 0.20 16.85 8.68
CA VAL A 19 -1.23 16.98 8.36
C VAL A 19 -1.54 16.39 6.98
N LEU A 20 -0.62 16.46 6.03
CA LEU A 20 -0.83 15.97 4.66
C LEU A 20 -1.08 14.45 4.59
N PRO A 21 -0.25 13.58 5.19
CA PRO A 21 -0.54 12.14 5.28
C PRO A 21 -1.85 11.84 5.99
N ALA A 22 -2.20 12.60 7.04
CA ALA A 22 -3.45 12.40 7.78
C ALA A 22 -4.69 12.71 6.92
N VAL A 23 -4.65 13.82 6.17
CA VAL A 23 -5.70 14.17 5.20
C VAL A 23 -5.77 13.15 4.08
N SER A 24 -4.63 12.67 3.57
CA SER A 24 -4.58 11.59 2.57
C SER A 24 -5.23 10.31 3.09
N ALA A 25 -4.92 9.89 4.32
CA ALA A 25 -5.51 8.70 4.95
C ALA A 25 -7.03 8.84 5.13
N PHE A 26 -7.51 10.03 5.50
CA PHE A 26 -8.94 10.32 5.59
C PHE A 26 -9.63 10.26 4.22
N CYS A 27 -9.06 10.90 3.20
CA CYS A 27 -9.57 10.85 1.83
C CYS A 27 -9.56 9.42 1.27
N TYR A 28 -8.51 8.64 1.55
CA TYR A 28 -8.42 7.24 1.18
C TYR A 28 -9.51 6.40 1.86
N ALA A 29 -9.76 6.62 3.15
CA ALA A 29 -10.84 5.95 3.87
C ALA A 29 -12.22 6.27 3.27
N LEU A 30 -12.47 7.54 2.91
CA LEU A 30 -13.68 7.94 2.21
C LEU A 30 -13.80 7.30 0.84
N ALA A 31 -12.71 7.24 0.06
CA ALA A 31 -12.68 6.58 -1.24
C ALA A 31 -13.01 5.08 -1.11
N GLN A 32 -12.47 4.41 -0.08
CA GLN A 32 -12.79 2.99 0.18
C GLN A 32 -14.25 2.78 0.61
N LEU A 33 -14.81 3.69 1.41
CA LEU A 33 -16.23 3.62 1.80
C LEU A 33 -17.15 3.82 0.59
N HIS A 34 -16.85 4.78 -0.28
CA HIS A 34 -17.58 5.01 -1.52
C HIS A 34 -17.46 3.82 -2.49
N GLY A 35 -16.24 3.28 -2.63
CA GLY A 35 -15.98 2.10 -3.45
C GLY A 35 -16.77 0.87 -2.98
N ARG A 36 -16.98 0.72 -1.66
CA ARG A 36 -17.85 -0.32 -1.10
C ARG A 36 -19.33 -0.11 -1.43
N HIS A 37 -19.81 1.12 -1.41
CA HIS A 37 -21.21 1.43 -1.70
C HIS A 37 -21.54 1.23 -3.18
N ILE A 38 -20.68 1.70 -4.08
CA ILE A 38 -20.80 1.51 -5.54
C ILE A 38 -20.54 0.03 -5.90
N GLY A 39 -19.66 -0.63 -5.13
CA GLY A 39 -19.37 -2.06 -5.07
C GLY A 39 -20.57 -2.99 -5.22
N ALA A 40 -21.70 -2.60 -4.62
CA ALA A 40 -22.90 -3.41 -4.57
C ALA A 40 -23.79 -3.30 -5.83
N THR A 41 -23.60 -2.26 -6.65
CA THR A 41 -24.49 -1.94 -7.78
C THR A 41 -23.83 -2.11 -9.14
N GLU A 42 -22.51 -2.01 -9.22
CA GLU A 42 -21.77 -1.97 -10.49
C GLU A 42 -20.90 -3.22 -10.71
N SER A 43 -20.54 -3.50 -11.96
CA SER A 43 -19.63 -4.61 -12.27
C SER A 43 -18.19 -4.28 -11.86
N ALA A 44 -17.41 -5.28 -11.42
CA ALA A 44 -16.01 -5.10 -11.01
C ALA A 44 -15.11 -4.53 -12.13
N SER A 45 -15.45 -4.84 -13.39
CA SER A 45 -14.76 -4.26 -14.56
C SER A 45 -15.03 -2.76 -14.66
N THR A 46 -16.30 -2.36 -14.51
CA THR A 46 -16.73 -0.95 -14.54
C THR A 46 -16.01 -0.14 -13.45
N MET A 47 -15.95 -0.66 -12.22
CA MET A 47 -15.21 0.01 -11.12
C MET A 47 -13.72 0.17 -11.42
N SER A 48 -13.08 -0.85 -12.00
CA SER A 48 -11.67 -0.79 -12.37
C SER A 48 -11.42 0.28 -13.42
N VAL A 49 -12.30 0.40 -14.42
CA VAL A 49 -12.22 1.47 -15.42
C VAL A 49 -12.37 2.84 -14.77
N TYR A 50 -13.37 3.05 -13.91
CA TYR A 50 -13.58 4.32 -13.22
C TYR A 50 -12.39 4.72 -12.35
N ILE A 51 -11.81 3.79 -11.59
CA ILE A 51 -10.64 4.06 -10.74
C ILE A 51 -9.45 4.49 -11.59
N ASN A 52 -9.16 3.79 -12.69
CA ASN A 52 -8.05 4.15 -13.58
C ASN A 52 -8.28 5.50 -14.25
N VAL A 53 -9.49 5.78 -14.74
CA VAL A 53 -9.83 7.08 -15.35
C VAL A 53 -9.70 8.21 -14.35
N MET A 54 -10.25 8.07 -13.14
CA MET A 54 -10.09 9.06 -12.06
C MET A 54 -8.62 9.26 -11.70
N PHE A 55 -7.83 8.18 -11.61
CA PHE A 55 -6.40 8.27 -11.35
C PHE A 55 -5.67 9.06 -12.43
N PHE A 56 -5.92 8.77 -13.71
CA PHE A 56 -5.35 9.52 -14.83
C PHE A 56 -5.75 11.00 -14.81
N LEU A 57 -7.03 11.30 -14.53
CA LEU A 57 -7.53 12.67 -14.45
C LEU A 57 -6.91 13.45 -13.29
N LEU A 58 -6.90 12.87 -12.08
CA LEU A 58 -6.33 13.50 -10.90
C LEU A 58 -4.81 13.67 -11.02
N SER A 59 -4.11 12.64 -11.49
CA SER A 59 -2.67 12.70 -11.74
C SER A 59 -2.32 13.70 -12.85
N GLY A 60 -3.13 13.78 -13.91
CA GLY A 60 -2.95 14.74 -14.99
C GLY A 60 -3.17 16.17 -14.53
N LEU A 61 -4.25 16.42 -13.77
CA LEU A 61 -4.54 17.73 -13.19
C LEU A 61 -3.45 18.16 -12.19
N ALA A 62 -3.01 17.24 -11.32
CA ALA A 62 -1.91 17.49 -10.40
C ALA A 62 -0.61 17.80 -11.16
N GLY A 63 -0.32 17.08 -12.25
CA GLY A 63 0.82 17.35 -13.12
C GLY A 63 0.77 18.72 -13.78
N LEU A 64 -0.41 19.19 -14.21
CA LEU A 64 -0.58 20.52 -14.81
C LEU A 64 -0.45 21.67 -13.80
N ILE A 65 -0.92 21.46 -12.57
CA ILE A 65 -0.88 22.49 -11.51
C ILE A 65 0.49 22.55 -10.83
N ILE A 66 1.08 21.40 -10.52
CA ILE A 66 2.29 21.28 -9.68
C ILE A 66 3.55 21.07 -10.54
N GLY A 67 3.41 20.45 -11.72
CA GLY A 67 4.55 19.99 -12.54
C GLY A 67 5.43 21.10 -13.11
N ASN A 68 5.01 22.36 -13.06
CA ASN A 68 5.85 23.52 -13.42
C ASN A 68 6.92 23.84 -12.36
N GLY A 69 6.79 23.31 -11.13
CA GLY A 69 7.77 23.49 -10.06
C GLY A 69 7.72 24.83 -9.33
N ASP A 70 6.75 25.69 -9.66
CA ASP A 70 6.58 27.01 -9.03
C ASP A 70 6.36 26.92 -7.52
N PHE A 71 5.77 25.81 -7.06
CA PHE A 71 5.49 25.55 -5.66
C PHE A 71 6.63 24.81 -4.92
N ALA A 72 7.82 24.63 -5.50
CA ALA A 72 8.89 23.84 -4.89
C ALA A 72 9.65 24.56 -3.75
N GLN A 73 9.41 25.85 -3.51
CA GLN A 73 10.22 26.70 -2.61
C GLN A 73 9.93 26.53 -1.10
N TRP A 74 9.51 25.34 -0.66
CA TRP A 74 9.24 25.07 0.75
C TRP A 74 10.51 24.68 1.50
N SER A 75 10.55 25.03 2.79
CA SER A 75 11.66 24.73 3.70
C SER A 75 11.79 23.24 4.06
N HIS A 76 10.70 22.45 3.95
CA HIS A 76 10.69 21.04 4.35
C HIS A 76 10.95 20.09 3.16
N PRO A 77 11.92 19.15 3.24
CA PRO A 77 12.32 18.28 2.13
C PRO A 77 11.17 17.48 1.49
N SER A 78 10.20 17.03 2.27
CA SER A 78 9.05 16.26 1.75
C SER A 78 8.11 17.12 0.89
N LEU A 79 7.95 18.40 1.21
CA LEU A 79 7.13 19.33 0.44
C LEU A 79 7.83 19.74 -0.85
N THR A 80 9.15 19.97 -0.77
CA THR A 80 9.99 20.20 -1.95
C THR A 80 9.94 19.01 -2.91
N PHE A 81 9.96 17.77 -2.39
CA PHE A 81 9.82 16.57 -3.22
C PHE A 81 8.42 16.46 -3.85
N LEU A 82 7.36 16.70 -3.07
CA LEU A 82 5.97 16.58 -3.54
C LEU A 82 5.61 17.63 -4.60
N LEU A 83 6.16 18.84 -4.46
CA LEU A 83 5.86 19.99 -5.33
C LEU A 83 6.94 20.25 -6.38
N ARG A 84 7.86 19.28 -6.58
CA ARG A 84 8.95 19.37 -7.55
C ARG A 84 8.38 19.41 -8.98
N ALA A 85 9.07 20.16 -9.84
CA ALA A 85 8.81 20.10 -11.28
C ALA A 85 8.88 18.66 -11.81
N TRP A 86 7.95 18.33 -12.71
CA TRP A 86 7.97 17.04 -13.38
C TRP A 86 9.22 16.93 -14.25
N THR A 87 10.05 15.93 -13.97
CA THR A 87 11.24 15.62 -14.76
C THR A 87 10.99 14.36 -15.55
N TRP A 88 11.20 14.42 -16.86
CA TRP A 88 11.13 13.22 -17.70
C TRP A 88 12.16 12.18 -17.25
N PRO A 89 11.78 10.90 -17.10
CA PRO A 89 12.72 9.82 -16.79
C PRO A 89 13.83 9.76 -17.85
N GLN A 90 15.10 9.70 -17.44
CA GLN A 90 16.23 9.65 -18.36
C GLN A 90 16.87 8.26 -18.37
N GLY A 91 17.34 7.81 -19.53
CA GLY A 91 18.08 6.54 -19.66
C GLY A 91 17.25 5.30 -19.30
N ASN A 92 17.75 4.50 -18.36
CA ASN A 92 17.14 3.21 -17.97
C ASN A 92 15.98 3.36 -16.95
N ASP A 93 15.71 4.58 -16.47
CA ASP A 93 14.67 4.83 -15.47
C ASP A 93 13.27 4.48 -16.01
N LEU A 94 13.03 4.69 -17.30
CA LEU A 94 11.78 4.32 -17.94
C LEU A 94 11.55 2.80 -17.92
N LEU A 95 12.61 2.01 -18.11
CA LEU A 95 12.53 0.56 -18.07
C LEU A 95 12.25 0.05 -16.64
N LEU A 96 12.89 0.68 -15.64
CA LEU A 96 12.62 0.39 -14.23
C LEU A 96 11.19 0.77 -13.84
N MET A 97 10.68 1.92 -14.28
CA MET A 97 9.29 2.34 -14.04
C MET A 97 8.29 1.36 -14.67
N LEU A 98 8.53 0.94 -15.91
CA LEU A 98 7.72 -0.09 -16.57
C LEU A 98 7.78 -1.42 -15.82
N GLY A 99 8.97 -1.85 -15.40
CA GLY A 99 9.17 -3.06 -14.60
C GLY A 99 8.38 -3.02 -13.29
N CYS A 100 8.44 -1.90 -12.57
CA CYS A 100 7.65 -1.66 -11.35
C CYS A 100 6.14 -1.71 -11.63
N GLY A 101 5.67 -1.09 -12.71
CA GLY A 101 4.26 -1.10 -13.10
C GLY A 101 3.76 -2.51 -13.42
N VAL A 102 4.53 -3.28 -14.17
CA VAL A 102 4.20 -4.69 -14.51
C VAL A 102 4.20 -5.55 -13.25
N ALA A 103 5.25 -5.46 -12.42
CA ALA A 103 5.33 -6.22 -11.17
C ALA A 103 4.18 -5.89 -10.20
N ALA A 104 3.83 -4.61 -10.06
CA ALA A 104 2.71 -4.16 -9.24
C ALA A 104 1.37 -4.70 -9.78
N THR A 105 1.16 -4.65 -11.10
CA THR A 105 -0.07 -5.17 -11.72
C THR A 105 -0.20 -6.67 -11.52
N ILE A 106 0.87 -7.44 -11.70
CA ILE A 106 0.90 -8.88 -11.44
C ILE A 106 0.60 -9.15 -9.96
N GLY A 107 1.25 -8.43 -9.05
CA GLY A 107 1.04 -8.57 -7.60
C GLY A 107 -0.42 -8.33 -7.19
N ILE A 108 -1.01 -7.22 -7.66
CA ILE A 108 -2.42 -6.88 -7.39
C ILE A 108 -3.36 -7.91 -8.00
N TYR A 109 -3.08 -8.39 -9.22
CA TYR A 109 -3.90 -9.43 -9.86
C TYR A 109 -3.85 -10.74 -9.08
N CYS A 110 -2.66 -11.21 -8.71
CA CYS A 110 -2.48 -12.42 -7.90
C CYS A 110 -3.18 -12.29 -6.54
N LEU A 111 -3.07 -11.14 -5.89
CA LEU A 111 -3.76 -10.88 -4.63
C LEU A 111 -5.29 -10.91 -4.80
N GLY A 112 -5.80 -10.29 -5.87
CA GLY A 112 -7.22 -10.32 -6.21
C GLY A 112 -7.75 -11.73 -6.49
N GLN A 113 -6.98 -12.57 -7.19
CA GLN A 113 -7.33 -13.98 -7.37
C GLN A 113 -7.25 -14.77 -6.05
N GLY A 114 -6.24 -14.51 -5.21
CA GLY A 114 -6.12 -15.09 -3.88
C GLY A 114 -7.33 -14.79 -3.00
N TYR A 115 -7.78 -13.53 -2.98
CA TYR A 115 -8.98 -13.10 -2.27
C TYR A 115 -10.27 -13.76 -2.78
N ARG A 116 -10.35 -14.10 -4.06
CA ARG A 116 -11.50 -14.83 -4.62
C ARG A 116 -11.52 -16.31 -4.25
N MET A 117 -10.35 -16.92 -4.02
CA MET A 117 -10.21 -18.37 -3.84
C MET A 117 -10.04 -18.79 -2.37
N ALA A 118 -9.55 -17.90 -1.49
CA ALA A 118 -9.29 -18.18 -0.08
C ALA A 118 -10.31 -17.54 0.86
N GLU A 119 -10.51 -18.13 2.04
CA GLU A 119 -11.28 -17.50 3.12
C GLU A 119 -10.60 -16.18 3.51
N ALA A 120 -11.39 -15.10 3.65
CA ALA A 120 -10.88 -13.74 3.91
C ALA A 120 -9.90 -13.64 5.11
N ASN A 121 -10.01 -14.59 6.04
CA ASN A 121 -9.17 -14.68 7.23
C ASN A 121 -7.72 -15.11 6.92
N LEU A 122 -7.53 -16.06 5.99
CA LEU A 122 -6.19 -16.50 5.55
C LEU A 122 -5.44 -15.40 4.80
N ALA A 123 -6.18 -14.58 4.04
CA ALA A 123 -5.60 -13.49 3.29
C ALA A 123 -5.05 -12.37 4.20
N ALA A 124 -5.73 -12.06 5.31
CA ALA A 124 -5.23 -11.12 6.31
C ALA A 124 -3.89 -11.59 6.93
N ILE A 125 -3.70 -12.91 7.13
CA ILE A 125 -2.43 -13.47 7.61
C ILE A 125 -1.31 -13.26 6.59
N PHE A 126 -1.60 -13.43 5.30
CA PHE A 126 -0.63 -13.18 4.24
C PHE A 126 -0.19 -11.72 4.17
N GLU A 127 -1.10 -10.76 4.39
CA GLU A 127 -0.74 -9.34 4.41
C GLU A 127 0.29 -9.01 5.51
N TYR A 128 0.24 -9.71 6.65
CA TYR A 128 1.24 -9.52 7.71
C TYR A 128 2.65 -9.99 7.31
N THR A 129 2.77 -10.91 6.34
CA THR A 129 4.08 -11.36 5.83
C THR A 129 4.76 -10.32 4.93
N ALA A 130 4.02 -9.31 4.45
CA ALA A 130 4.58 -8.24 3.61
C ALA A 130 5.65 -7.43 4.35
N LEU A 131 5.56 -7.30 5.68
CA LEU A 131 6.51 -6.57 6.52
C LEU A 131 7.92 -7.19 6.51
N PRO A 132 8.10 -8.49 6.79
CA PRO A 132 9.38 -9.17 6.60
C PRO A 132 9.96 -8.99 5.18
N TRP A 133 9.14 -9.13 4.14
CA TRP A 133 9.58 -8.93 2.76
C TRP A 133 10.05 -7.49 2.50
N ALA A 134 9.33 -6.49 3.01
CA ALA A 134 9.70 -5.08 2.88
C ALA A 134 11.08 -4.79 3.50
N ILE A 135 11.40 -5.40 4.64
CA ILE A 135 12.72 -5.26 5.28
C ILE A 135 13.80 -5.95 4.47
N LEU A 136 13.54 -7.16 4.00
CA LEU A 136 14.48 -7.91 3.17
C LEU A 136 14.85 -7.09 1.91
N TRP A 137 13.86 -6.56 1.21
CA TRP A 137 14.10 -5.74 0.02
C TRP A 137 14.74 -4.39 0.36
N GLY A 138 14.36 -3.77 1.47
CA GLY A 138 14.99 -2.56 2.01
C GLY A 138 16.49 -2.75 2.24
N PHE A 139 16.86 -3.87 2.84
CA PHE A 139 18.26 -4.23 3.05
C PHE A 139 18.98 -4.55 1.72
N LEU A 140 18.39 -5.39 0.87
CA LEU A 140 19.04 -5.86 -0.37
C LEU A 140 19.30 -4.74 -1.37
N PHE A 141 18.36 -3.81 -1.57
CA PHE A 141 18.47 -2.77 -2.58
C PHE A 141 18.96 -1.44 -2.05
N PHE A 142 18.61 -1.09 -0.81
CA PHE A 142 18.93 0.23 -0.25
C PHE A 142 20.00 0.17 0.84
N SER A 143 20.50 -1.02 1.21
CA SER A 143 21.44 -1.23 2.33
C SER A 143 20.95 -0.57 3.63
N GLN A 144 19.63 -0.43 3.79
CA GLN A 144 19.02 0.19 4.96
C GLN A 144 18.75 -0.88 6.01
N LEU A 145 19.53 -0.85 7.09
CA LEU A 145 19.29 -1.68 8.27
C LEU A 145 18.20 -1.01 9.13
N PRO A 146 17.08 -1.71 9.41
CA PRO A 146 16.07 -1.18 10.30
C PRO A 146 16.63 -1.01 11.71
N GLY A 147 16.22 0.08 12.39
CA GLY A 147 16.54 0.28 13.79
C GLY A 147 15.97 -0.82 14.69
N LEU A 148 16.51 -0.92 15.92
CA LEU A 148 16.06 -1.92 16.91
C LEU A 148 14.57 -1.81 17.23
N SER A 149 14.00 -0.60 17.20
CA SER A 149 12.56 -0.35 17.36
C SER A 149 11.73 -0.99 16.24
N THR A 150 12.18 -0.87 14.99
CA THR A 150 11.54 -1.49 13.82
C THR A 150 11.63 -3.02 13.88
N LEU A 151 12.78 -3.58 14.26
CA LEU A 151 12.92 -5.03 14.46
C LEU A 151 11.99 -5.56 15.55
N ALA A 152 11.85 -4.85 16.67
CA ALA A 152 10.93 -5.23 17.73
C ALA A 152 9.47 -5.22 17.27
N GLY A 153 9.07 -4.20 16.49
CA GLY A 153 7.74 -4.12 15.89
C GLY A 153 7.45 -5.29 14.93
N VAL A 154 8.42 -5.63 14.09
CA VAL A 154 8.31 -6.74 13.13
C VAL A 154 8.22 -8.08 13.84
N GLY A 155 9.06 -8.30 14.86
CA GLY A 155 8.99 -9.51 15.69
C GLY A 155 7.60 -9.71 16.30
N LEU A 156 6.95 -8.62 16.74
CA LEU A 156 5.61 -8.68 17.30
C LEU A 156 4.54 -9.01 16.25
N VAL A 157 4.64 -8.45 15.03
CA VAL A 157 3.74 -8.76 13.92
C VAL A 157 3.90 -10.21 13.46
N VAL A 158 5.13 -10.68 13.31
CA VAL A 158 5.42 -12.09 12.97
C VAL A 158 4.88 -13.02 14.06
N PHE A 159 5.10 -12.68 15.33
CA PHE A 159 4.56 -13.45 16.45
C PHE A 159 3.03 -13.51 16.43
N ALA A 160 2.36 -12.38 16.19
CA ALA A 160 0.90 -12.35 16.07
C ALA A 160 0.40 -13.21 14.90
N GLY A 161 1.05 -13.12 13.73
CA GLY A 161 0.72 -13.95 12.56
C GLY A 161 0.87 -15.44 12.85
N VAL A 162 1.96 -15.84 13.52
CA VAL A 162 2.19 -17.23 13.94
C VAL A 162 1.12 -17.70 14.94
N VAL A 163 0.79 -16.89 15.95
CA VAL A 163 -0.25 -17.23 16.94
C VAL A 163 -1.62 -17.39 16.29
N ILE A 164 -1.99 -16.55 15.33
CA ILE A 164 -3.25 -16.65 14.59
C ILE A 164 -3.26 -17.92 13.73
N ALA A 165 -2.18 -18.17 12.98
CA ALA A 165 -2.04 -19.38 12.16
C ALA A 165 -2.13 -20.67 13.00
N PHE A 166 -1.61 -20.68 14.22
CA PHE A 166 -1.75 -21.82 15.14
C PHE A 166 -3.15 -21.94 15.76
N ARG A 167 -3.90 -20.84 15.87
CA ARG A 167 -5.29 -20.84 16.39
C ARG A 167 -6.31 -21.25 15.34
N GLU A 168 -6.10 -20.88 14.09
CA GLU A 168 -6.91 -21.31 12.96
C GLU A 168 -6.54 -22.73 12.54
N ARG A 169 -7.07 -23.71 13.28
CA ARG A 169 -7.16 -25.06 12.74
C ARG A 169 -8.12 -25.02 11.56
N PRO A 170 -7.73 -25.44 10.34
CA PRO A 170 -8.66 -25.49 9.22
C PRO A 170 -9.81 -26.39 9.62
N ARG A 171 -11.00 -25.80 9.83
CA ARG A 171 -12.24 -26.58 9.83
C ARG A 171 -12.35 -27.14 8.43
N ARG A 172 -11.95 -28.40 8.25
CA ARG A 172 -12.27 -29.16 7.04
C ARG A 172 -13.77 -29.02 6.84
N ALA A 173 -14.18 -28.19 5.89
CA ALA A 173 -15.54 -28.22 5.40
C ALA A 173 -15.80 -29.68 4.98
N PRO A 174 -16.85 -30.33 5.49
CA PRO A 174 -17.14 -31.71 5.09
C PRO A 174 -17.31 -31.70 3.58
N LEU A 175 -16.53 -32.53 2.90
CA LEU A 175 -16.73 -32.82 1.49
C LEU A 175 -18.20 -33.20 1.34
N ARG A 176 -18.98 -32.34 0.67
CA ARG A 176 -20.32 -32.73 0.19
C ARG A 176 -20.10 -33.86 -0.80
N GLY A 177 -20.07 -35.09 -0.28
CA GLY A 177 -20.41 -36.26 -1.04
C GLY A 177 -21.84 -36.07 -1.52
N ASN A 178 -22.00 -35.92 -2.82
CA ASN A 178 -23.22 -36.23 -3.53
C ASN A 178 -22.74 -37.16 -4.65
N GLU A 179 -22.66 -38.45 -4.38
CA GLU A 179 -23.76 -39.43 -4.48
C GLU A 179 -24.16 -39.64 -5.95
N ALA A 180 -23.88 -40.89 -6.36
CA ALA A 180 -24.28 -41.70 -7.52
C ALA A 180 -25.16 -41.08 -8.62
#